data_AF-A0A2A9DKX0-F1
#
_entry.id   AF-A0A2A9DKX0-F1
#
_cell.length_a   1.000
_cell.length_b   1.000
_cell.length_c   1.000
_cell.angle_alpha   90.00
_cell.angle_beta   90.00
_cell.angle_gamma   90.00
#
_symmetry.space_group_name_H-M   'P 1'
#
loop_
_entity.id
_entity.type
_entity.pdbx_description
1 polymer ?
#
loop_
_entity_poly.entity_id
_entity_poly.type
_entity_poly.pdbx_seq_one_letter_code
_entity_poly.pdbx_strand_id
1 'polypeptide(L)'
;MPIELLPEKLKGPVRRLRKLMLTDSGVLVILGVFFLARGIGYLAGSGAPGIPAQLLPFPGWAWAIVWCVTGLVAVCCAKWWSSPIAGAALYVMAATLGLWGAAFILVSPAAFLDRGSGFLTIVVLAAWAVWRGRRTEITVRVTDKGVADALRPNERR
;
A
#
# COMPACT_ATOMS: atom_id res chain seq x y z
N MET A 1 -18.45 -12.96 -5.55
CA MET A 1 -19.82 -13.02 -4.99
C MET A 1 -20.73 -12.05 -5.74
N PRO A 2 -21.99 -12.41 -6.02
CA PRO A 2 -22.95 -11.52 -6.64
C PRO A 2 -23.28 -10.38 -5.66
N ILE A 3 -22.92 -9.14 -6.01
CA ILE A 3 -23.30 -7.93 -5.25
C ILE A 3 -24.83 -7.72 -5.28
N GLU A 4 -25.52 -8.43 -6.17
CA GLU A 4 -26.97 -8.41 -6.34
C GLU A 4 -27.75 -8.76 -5.07
N LEU A 5 -27.16 -9.58 -4.18
CA LEU A 5 -27.77 -10.05 -2.93
C LEU A 5 -27.66 -9.06 -1.75
N LEU A 6 -26.93 -7.95 -1.89
CA LEU A 6 -26.81 -6.95 -0.81
C LEU A 6 -28.05 -6.04 -0.75
N PRO A 7 -28.44 -5.55 0.45
CA PRO A 7 -29.48 -4.52 0.59
C PRO A 7 -29.15 -3.28 -0.28
N GLU A 8 -30.15 -2.68 -0.94
CA GLU A 8 -29.94 -1.56 -1.88
C GLU A 8 -29.09 -0.43 -1.30
N LYS A 9 -29.28 -0.11 -0.02
CA LYS A 9 -28.54 0.95 0.70
C LYS A 9 -27.03 0.67 0.80
N LEU A 10 -26.63 -0.60 0.75
CA LEU A 10 -25.23 -1.03 0.86
C LEU A 10 -24.58 -1.36 -0.50
N LYS A 11 -25.37 -1.56 -1.56
CA LYS A 11 -24.84 -1.84 -2.91
C LYS A 11 -23.89 -0.73 -3.39
N GLY A 12 -24.27 0.54 -3.19
CA GLY A 12 -23.48 1.71 -3.58
C GLY A 12 -22.07 1.76 -2.96
N PRO A 13 -21.95 1.82 -1.61
CA PRO A 13 -20.66 1.85 -0.94
C PRO A 13 -19.82 0.59 -1.19
N VAL A 14 -20.43 -0.61 -1.22
CA VAL A 14 -19.69 -1.86 -1.50
C VAL A 14 -19.14 -1.89 -2.92
N ARG A 15 -19.86 -1.34 -3.91
CA ARG A 15 -19.38 -1.24 -5.30
C ARG A 15 -18.22 -0.26 -5.43
N ARG A 16 -18.23 0.84 -4.65
CA ARG A 16 -17.10 1.78 -4.56
C ARG A 16 -15.90 1.14 -3.88
N LEU A 17 -16.10 0.45 -2.76
CA LEU A 17 -15.06 -0.27 -2.04
C LEU A 17 -14.41 -1.32 -2.93
N ARG A 18 -15.20 -2.10 -3.67
CA ARG A 18 -14.68 -3.08 -4.64
C ARG A 18 -13.86 -2.43 -5.75
N LYS A 19 -14.31 -1.31 -6.31
CA LYS A 19 -13.51 -0.56 -7.29
C LYS A 19 -12.19 -0.05 -6.69
N LEU A 20 -12.20 0.38 -5.43
CA LEU A 20 -11.01 0.82 -4.70
C LEU A 20 -10.04 -0.36 -4.45
N MET A 21 -10.55 -1.50 -4.00
CA MET A 21 -9.74 -2.69 -3.75
C MET A 21 -9.18 -3.33 -5.02
N LEU A 22 -9.75 -3.03 -6.18
CA LEU A 22 -9.25 -3.49 -7.48
C LEU A 22 -8.18 -2.57 -8.09
N THR A 23 -7.82 -1.47 -7.42
CA THR A 23 -6.76 -0.54 -7.85
C THR A 23 -5.64 -0.47 -6.81
N ASP A 24 -4.52 0.15 -7.17
CA ASP A 24 -3.37 0.40 -6.28
C ASP A 24 -3.74 1.22 -5.02
N SER A 25 -4.93 1.84 -5.01
CA SER A 25 -5.50 2.51 -3.83
C SER A 25 -5.66 1.57 -2.63
N GLY A 26 -5.96 0.29 -2.85
CA GLY A 26 -6.10 -0.68 -1.77
C GLY A 26 -4.79 -0.89 -0.99
N VAL A 27 -3.66 -0.95 -1.70
CA VAL A 27 -2.33 -1.11 -1.09
C VAL A 27 -1.97 0.12 -0.26
N LEU A 28 -2.24 1.32 -0.76
CA LEU A 28 -2.02 2.58 -0.01
C LEU A 28 -2.82 2.64 1.29
N VAL A 29 -4.09 2.19 1.26
CA VAL A 29 -4.92 2.15 2.47
C VAL A 29 -4.37 1.13 3.48
N ILE A 30 -4.03 -0.07 3.03
CA ILE A 30 -3.50 -1.13 3.91
C ILE A 30 -2.19 -0.67 4.55
N LEU A 31 -1.26 -0.15 3.76
CA LEU A 31 -0.01 0.38 4.29
C LEU A 31 -0.25 1.59 5.20
N GLY A 32 -1.18 2.47 4.84
CA GLY A 32 -1.53 3.64 5.66
C GLY A 32 -2.01 3.22 7.06
N VAL A 33 -2.92 2.26 7.12
CA VAL A 33 -3.42 1.69 8.38
C VAL A 33 -2.29 0.99 9.16
N PHE A 34 -1.40 0.25 8.49
CA PHE A 34 -0.25 -0.37 9.13
C PHE A 34 0.65 0.68 9.80
N PHE A 35 1.00 1.76 9.10
CA PHE A 35 1.83 2.83 9.61
C PHE A 35 1.17 3.55 10.80
N LEU A 36 -0.13 3.84 10.70
CA LEU A 36 -0.91 4.44 11.81
C LEU A 36 -0.93 3.52 13.04
N ALA A 37 -1.22 2.24 12.86
CA ALA A 37 -1.22 1.26 13.96
C ALA A 37 0.15 1.18 14.63
N ARG A 38 1.23 1.22 13.83
CA ARG A 38 2.59 1.22 14.37
C ARG A 38 2.89 2.48 15.19
N GLY A 39 2.51 3.65 14.68
CA GLY A 39 2.69 4.94 15.37
C GLY A 39 1.89 5.03 16.67
N ILE A 40 0.63 4.56 16.66
CA ILE A 40 -0.19 4.44 17.87
C ILE A 40 0.47 3.50 18.87
N GLY A 41 1.06 2.38 18.41
CA GLY A 41 1.83 1.49 19.26
C GLY A 41 2.97 2.20 20.01
N TYR A 42 3.70 3.10 19.34
CA TYR A 42 4.73 3.90 20.00
C TYR A 42 4.17 4.84 21.07
N LEU A 43 2.98 5.43 20.86
CA LEU A 43 2.31 6.28 21.86
C LEU A 43 1.80 5.49 23.06
N ALA A 44 1.31 4.26 22.84
CA ALA A 44 0.73 3.40 23.87
C ALA A 44 1.79 2.71 24.75
N GLY A 45 3.09 2.95 24.53
CA GLY A 45 4.19 2.30 25.27
C GLY A 45 4.39 0.81 24.94
N SER A 46 3.47 0.18 24.20
CA SER A 46 3.59 -1.18 23.68
C SER A 46 4.54 -1.27 22.48
N GLY A 47 4.75 -0.15 21.80
CA GLY A 47 5.74 0.04 20.75
C GLY A 47 7.07 0.41 21.39
N ALA A 48 7.69 -0.52 22.12
CA ALA A 48 9.11 -0.36 22.43
C ALA A 48 9.82 0.00 21.12
N PRO A 49 10.63 1.08 21.07
CA PRO A 49 11.48 1.35 19.93
C PRO A 49 12.22 0.05 19.65
N GLY A 50 11.91 -0.57 18.50
CA GLY A 50 12.63 -1.78 18.10
C GLY A 50 14.12 -1.44 18.11
N ILE A 51 14.96 -2.45 18.28
CA ILE A 51 16.41 -2.26 18.32
C ILE A 51 16.95 -1.38 17.16
N PRO A 52 16.37 -1.36 15.94
CA PRO A 52 16.72 -0.38 14.90
C PRO A 52 16.56 1.10 15.29
N ALA A 53 15.55 1.45 16.08
CA ALA A 53 15.36 2.82 16.58
C ALA A 53 16.41 3.22 17.64
N GLN A 54 17.22 2.29 18.15
CA GLN A 54 18.38 2.63 18.98
C GLN A 54 19.57 3.11 18.14
N LEU A 55 19.61 2.78 16.83
CA LEU A 55 20.61 3.31 15.90
C LEU A 55 20.40 4.81 15.62
N LEU A 56 19.19 5.31 15.85
CA LEU A 56 18.80 6.71 15.70
C LEU A 56 18.05 7.15 16.96
N PRO A 57 18.75 7.67 17.98
CA PRO A 57 18.26 7.81 19.36
C PRO A 57 17.26 8.97 19.52
N PHE A 58 16.18 8.95 18.75
CA PHE A 58 15.04 9.83 18.93
C PHE A 58 14.09 9.25 19.98
N PRO A 59 13.41 10.12 20.75
CA PRO A 59 12.41 9.68 21.72
C PRO A 59 11.25 8.98 21.00
N GLY A 60 10.59 8.03 21.69
CA GLY A 60 9.53 7.20 21.09
C GLY A 60 8.37 8.00 20.48
N TRP A 61 8.06 9.19 21.02
CA TRP A 61 7.03 10.08 20.47
C TRP A 61 7.41 10.64 19.08
N ALA A 62 8.69 10.87 18.81
CA ALA A 62 9.15 11.35 17.50
C ALA A 62 8.95 10.27 16.45
N TRP A 63 9.26 9.01 16.80
CA TRP A 63 8.95 7.87 15.94
C TRP A 63 7.44 7.72 15.72
N ALA A 64 6.62 7.88 16.77
CA ALA A 64 5.17 7.88 16.62
C ALA A 64 4.69 8.90 15.58
N ILE A 65 5.23 10.12 15.60
CA ILE A 65 4.89 11.16 14.62
C ILE A 65 5.27 10.72 13.21
N VAL A 66 6.49 10.21 13.00
CA VAL A 66 6.94 9.72 11.68
C VAL A 66 5.99 8.66 11.14
N TRP A 67 5.71 7.63 11.93
CA TRP A 67 4.80 6.54 11.54
C TRP A 67 3.38 7.07 11.26
N CYS A 68 2.83 7.90 12.13
CA CYS A 68 1.48 8.43 11.97
C CYS A 68 1.34 9.36 10.75
N VAL A 69 2.30 10.27 10.55
CA VAL A 69 2.29 11.21 9.41
C VAL A 69 2.41 10.44 8.10
N THR A 70 3.34 9.48 8.01
CA THR A 70 3.47 8.64 6.80
C THR A 70 2.20 7.84 6.54
N GLY A 71 1.57 7.29 7.58
CA GLY A 71 0.30 6.58 7.46
C GLY A 71 -0.84 7.48 6.98
N LEU A 72 -0.95 8.70 7.52
CA LEU A 72 -1.97 9.66 7.12
C LEU A 72 -1.80 10.11 5.66
N VAL A 73 -0.56 10.40 5.24
CA VAL A 73 -0.24 10.74 3.85
C VAL A 73 -0.70 9.64 2.91
N ALA A 74 -0.45 8.38 3.25
CA ALA A 74 -0.86 7.24 2.44
C ALA A 74 -2.39 7.13 2.27
N VAL A 75 -3.13 7.27 3.37
CA VAL A 75 -4.60 7.25 3.36
C VAL A 75 -5.14 8.41 2.52
N CYS A 76 -4.56 9.60 2.64
CA CYS A 76 -4.93 10.75 1.81
C CYS A 76 -4.63 10.48 0.33
N CYS A 77 -3.43 9.98 0.01
CA CYS A 77 -3.01 9.68 -1.36
C CYS A 77 -3.83 8.56 -2.03
N ALA A 78 -4.49 7.69 -1.26
CA ALA A 78 -5.35 6.63 -1.81
C ALA A 78 -6.49 7.19 -2.69
N LYS A 79 -6.97 8.42 -2.41
CA LYS A 79 -7.98 9.10 -3.25
C LYS A 79 -7.44 9.45 -4.65
N TRP A 80 -6.14 9.71 -4.76
CA TRP A 80 -5.44 10.11 -5.99
C TRP A 80 -4.50 9.02 -6.49
N TRP A 81 -4.92 7.76 -6.40
CA TRP A 81 -4.09 6.59 -6.71
C TRP A 81 -3.51 6.56 -8.12
N SER A 82 -4.14 7.25 -9.09
CA SER A 82 -3.63 7.36 -10.46
C SER A 82 -2.58 8.46 -10.66
N SER A 83 -2.27 9.23 -9.61
CA SER A 83 -1.28 10.32 -9.69
C SER A 83 0.15 9.81 -9.46
N PRO A 84 1.17 10.47 -10.06
CA PRO A 84 2.57 10.17 -9.78
C PRO A 84 2.93 10.36 -8.30
N ILE A 85 2.23 11.26 -7.60
CA ILE A 85 2.40 11.53 -6.17
C ILE A 85 2.02 10.29 -5.35
N ALA A 86 0.91 9.62 -5.68
CA ALA A 86 0.50 8.40 -4.99
C ALA A 86 1.49 7.25 -5.22
N GLY A 87 2.05 7.15 -6.43
CA GLY A 87 3.14 6.22 -6.73
C GLY A 87 4.39 6.51 -5.90
N ALA A 88 4.82 7.78 -5.82
CA ALA A 88 5.95 8.19 -5.01
C ALA A 88 5.74 7.89 -3.52
N ALA A 89 4.56 8.19 -2.98
CA ALA A 89 4.20 7.87 -1.60
C ALA A 89 4.32 6.37 -1.33
N LEU A 90 3.83 5.52 -2.24
CA LEU A 90 3.93 4.07 -2.12
C LEU A 90 5.39 3.60 -2.08
N TYR A 91 6.25 4.13 -2.96
CA TYR A 91 7.69 3.79 -2.96
C TYR A 91 8.38 4.23 -1.67
N VAL A 92 8.08 5.42 -1.16
CA VAL A 92 8.65 5.92 0.11
C VAL A 92 8.24 5.01 1.26
N MET A 93 6.98 4.59 1.33
CA MET A 93 6.51 3.67 2.37
C MET A 93 7.16 2.30 2.28
N ALA A 94 7.22 1.72 1.07
CA ALA A 94 7.85 0.44 0.84
C ALA A 94 9.35 0.48 1.18
N ALA A 95 10.05 1.54 0.77
CA ALA A 95 11.46 1.75 1.10
C ALA A 95 11.66 1.91 2.63
N THR A 96 10.79 2.67 3.30
CA THR A 96 10.84 2.84 4.75
C THR A 96 10.69 1.51 5.47
N LEU A 97 9.69 0.70 5.10
CA LEU A 97 9.52 -0.65 5.68
C LEU A 97 10.69 -1.58 5.35
N GLY A 98 11.21 -1.51 4.12
CA GLY A 98 12.34 -2.31 3.67
C GLY A 98 13.60 -2.01 4.46
N LEU A 99 13.93 -0.73 4.59
CA LEU A 99 15.05 -0.25 5.40
C LEU A 99 14.86 -0.60 6.89
N TRP A 100 13.65 -0.44 7.41
CA TRP A 100 13.36 -0.78 8.81
C TRP A 100 13.50 -2.28 9.08
N GLY A 101 13.02 -3.14 8.17
CA GLY A 101 13.19 -4.58 8.24
C GLY A 101 14.64 -5.01 8.10
N ALA A 102 15.36 -4.44 7.13
CA ALA A 102 16.78 -4.72 6.90
C ALA A 102 17.67 -4.25 8.06
N ALA A 103 17.32 -3.17 8.74
CA ALA A 103 18.07 -2.69 9.90
C ALA A 103 18.19 -3.73 11.03
N PHE A 104 17.26 -4.68 11.13
CA PHE A 104 17.38 -5.79 12.10
C PHE A 104 18.55 -6.73 11.80
N ILE A 105 19.05 -6.80 10.56
CA ILE A 105 20.25 -7.59 10.20
C ILE A 105 21.48 -7.06 10.95
N LEU A 106 21.56 -5.73 11.12
CA LEU A 106 22.65 -5.08 11.85
C LEU A 106 22.61 -5.33 13.36
N VAL A 107 21.48 -5.83 13.86
CA VAL A 107 21.29 -6.14 15.28
C VAL A 107 21.67 -7.58 15.55
N SER A 108 20.94 -8.54 14.95
CA SER A 108 21.26 -9.97 15.01
C SER A 108 20.41 -10.76 14.01
N PRO A 109 20.88 -11.95 13.56
CA PRO A 109 20.08 -12.83 12.71
C PRO A 109 18.75 -13.24 13.35
N ALA A 110 18.73 -13.48 14.67
CA ALA A 110 17.52 -13.85 15.40
C ALA A 110 16.48 -12.71 15.41
N ALA A 111 16.91 -11.46 15.64
CA ALA A 111 16.01 -10.30 15.63
C ALA A 111 15.46 -10.02 14.22
N PHE A 112 16.27 -10.27 13.19
CA PHE A 112 15.82 -10.22 11.81
C PHE A 112 14.75 -11.28 11.51
N LEU A 113 14.96 -12.53 11.92
CA LEU A 113 13.97 -13.60 11.69
C LEU A 113 12.66 -13.37 12.46
N ASP A 114 12.73 -12.89 13.70
CA ASP A 114 11.56 -12.62 14.56
C ASP A 114 10.73 -11.41 14.08
N ARG A 115 11.39 -10.29 13.75
CA ARG A 115 10.70 -9.02 13.47
C ARG A 115 10.99 -8.45 12.09
N GLY A 116 12.25 -8.46 11.66
CA GLY A 116 12.67 -7.86 10.38
C GLY A 116 12.01 -8.52 9.15
N SER A 117 11.88 -9.84 9.19
CA SER A 117 11.24 -10.66 8.16
C SER A 117 9.78 -10.27 7.90
N GLY A 118 9.04 -9.89 8.95
CA GLY A 118 7.66 -9.42 8.85
C GLY A 118 7.56 -8.12 8.05
N PHE A 119 8.44 -7.16 8.29
CA PHE A 119 8.50 -5.92 7.51
C PHE A 119 8.82 -6.19 6.04
N LEU A 120 9.81 -7.03 5.75
CA LEU A 120 10.16 -7.40 4.38
C LEU A 120 9.03 -8.15 3.66
N THR A 121 8.31 -9.02 4.38
CA THR A 121 7.14 -9.72 3.86
C THR A 121 6.07 -8.72 3.42
N ILE A 122 5.81 -7.68 4.21
CA ILE A 122 4.85 -6.62 3.85
C ILE A 122 5.31 -5.88 2.58
N VAL A 123 6.61 -5.56 2.46
CA VAL A 123 7.16 -4.92 1.25
C VAL A 123 6.98 -5.79 0.02
N VAL A 124 7.30 -7.07 0.12
CA VAL A 124 7.15 -8.04 -0.98
C VAL A 124 5.68 -8.18 -1.37
N LEU A 125 4.77 -8.27 -0.39
CA LEU A 125 3.32 -8.33 -0.64
C LEU A 125 2.79 -7.04 -1.29
N ALA A 126 3.26 -5.87 -0.86
CA ALA A 126 2.89 -4.59 -1.47
C ALA A 126 3.38 -4.52 -2.92
N ALA A 127 4.64 -4.87 -3.17
CA ALA A 127 5.20 -4.91 -4.53
C ALA A 127 4.46 -5.90 -5.43
N TRP A 128 4.14 -7.09 -4.91
CA TRP A 128 3.37 -8.10 -5.62
C TRP A 128 1.96 -7.61 -5.96
N ALA A 129 1.28 -6.95 -5.01
CA ALA A 129 -0.06 -6.40 -5.22
C ALA A 129 -0.07 -5.32 -6.32
N VAL A 130 0.91 -4.40 -6.31
CA VAL A 130 1.08 -3.38 -7.37
C VAL A 130 1.38 -4.03 -8.72
N TRP A 131 2.28 -5.00 -8.74
CA TRP A 131 2.63 -5.70 -9.98
C TRP A 131 1.42 -6.43 -10.59
N ARG A 132 0.58 -7.07 -9.76
CA ARG A 132 -0.69 -7.67 -10.17
C ARG A 132 -1.70 -6.64 -10.67
N GLY A 133 -1.79 -5.48 -10.02
CA GLY A 133 -2.66 -4.37 -10.42
C GLY A 133 -2.32 -3.88 -11.84
N ARG A 134 -1.04 -3.59 -12.11
CA ARG A 134 -0.57 -3.11 -13.42
C ARG A 134 -0.82 -4.09 -14.56
N ARG A 135 -0.73 -5.41 -14.33
CA ARG A 135 -1.05 -6.41 -15.37
C ARG A 135 -2.51 -6.37 -15.79
N THR A 136 -3.43 -6.09 -14.85
CA THR A 136 -4.87 -6.06 -15.13
C THR A 136 -5.24 -4.83 -15.96
N GLU A 137 -4.59 -3.69 -15.71
CA GLU A 137 -4.82 -2.45 -16.47
C GLU A 137 -4.37 -2.56 -17.94
N ILE A 138 -3.24 -3.24 -18.18
CA ILE A 138 -2.71 -3.44 -19.54
C ILE A 138 -3.68 -4.29 -20.38
N THR A 139 -4.24 -5.37 -19.81
CA THR A 139 -5.17 -6.25 -20.54
C THR A 139 -6.47 -5.53 -20.96
N VAL A 140 -7.03 -4.69 -20.09
CA VAL A 140 -8.25 -3.92 -20.40
C VAL A 140 -7.99 -2.94 -21.55
N ARG A 141 -6.88 -2.20 -21.50
CA ARG A 141 -6.56 -1.18 -22.51
C ARG A 141 -6.29 -1.75 -23.90
N VAL A 142 -5.68 -2.93 -23.99
CA VAL A 142 -5.44 -3.62 -25.27
C VAL A 142 -6.75 -4.10 -25.88
N THR A 143 -7.66 -4.61 -25.06
CA THR A 143 -8.98 -5.09 -25.51
C THR A 143 -9.82 -3.94 -26.07
N ASP A 144 -9.90 -2.82 -25.36
CA ASP A 144 -10.68 -1.66 -25.80
C ASP A 144 -10.15 -1.06 -27.12
N LYS A 145 -8.82 -0.97 -27.27
CA LYS A 145 -8.21 -0.51 -28.53
C LYS A 145 -8.47 -1.49 -29.68
N GLY A 146 -8.30 -2.80 -29.45
CA GLY A 146 -8.55 -3.81 -30.48
C GLY A 146 -10.00 -3.83 -30.95
N VAL A 147 -10.96 -3.63 -30.04
CA VAL A 147 -12.38 -3.51 -30.39
C VAL A 147 -12.66 -2.19 -31.13
N ALA A 148 -12.09 -1.08 -30.67
CA ALA A 148 -12.27 0.22 -31.34
C ALA A 148 -11.68 0.24 -32.76
N ASP A 149 -10.55 -0.43 -32.97
CA ASP A 149 -9.91 -0.55 -34.29
C ASP A 149 -10.68 -1.53 -35.21
N ALA A 150 -11.26 -2.60 -34.67
CA ALA A 150 -12.15 -3.50 -35.42
C ALA A 150 -13.48 -2.86 -35.83
N LEU A 151 -13.93 -1.83 -35.10
CA LEU A 151 -15.15 -1.08 -35.38
C LEU A 151 -14.94 0.16 -36.26
N ARG A 152 -13.70 0.49 -36.65
CA ARG A 152 -13.44 1.53 -37.66
C ARG A 152 -13.50 0.87 -39.04
N PRO A 153 -14.58 1.05 -39.82
CA PRO A 153 -14.64 0.55 -41.18
C PRO A 153 -13.55 1.24 -41.98
N ASN A 154 -12.97 0.50 -42.91
CA ASN A 154 -11.81 0.87 -43.70
C ASN A 154 -12.14 2.04 -44.65
N GLU A 155 -12.17 3.29 -44.15
CA GLU A 155 -12.36 4.52 -44.94
C GLU A 155 -11.10 4.92 -45.75
N ARG A 156 -10.19 3.97 -46.00
CA ARG A 156 -9.03 4.16 -46.88
C ARG A 156 -9.12 3.20 -48.06
N ARG A 157 -10.04 3.47 -48.98
CA ARG A 157 -9.93 3.04 -50.39
C ARG A 157 -10.53 4.10 -51.29
#